data_AF-A0A933KBC7-F1
#
_entry.id   AF-A0A933KBC7-F1
#
_cell.length_a   1.000
_cell.length_b   1.000
_cell.length_c   1.000
_cell.angle_alpha   90.00
_cell.angle_beta   90.00
_cell.angle_gamma   90.00
#
_symmetry.space_group_name_H-M   'P 1'
#
loop_
_entity.id
_entity.type
_entity.pdbx_description
1 polymer ?
#
loop_
_entity_poly.entity_id
_entity_poly.type
_entity_poly.pdbx_seq_one_letter_code
_entity_poly.pdbx_strand_id
1 'polypeptide(L)'
;HNVFASNVANIASTVGAILAGNAGTNLTAATANLVAGTAIGTSANPLHTAVGTLNARAREGGVFISQIGTITIGAITATEQVELVDTTGDIRLGTVTSEYYVNLTATVGSILNVTPGVTNITADCNSRSTLTAAGVIGTWASPITVNIVPGELAVWAGGAIDGVSVNIQGKVLPSNSLIVLNSPPGVVLFNNRIQGGGIPGFTAQDVQRADPSLTFRPYGLYVMGPFDLVWCDQLEPDCDIIRIREVVD
;
A
#
# COMPACT_ATOMS: atom_id res chain seq x y z
N HIS A 1 -23.48 19.45 -9.63
CA HIS A 1 -23.09 20.71 -8.96
C HIS A 1 -21.76 20.51 -8.26
N ASN A 2 -20.87 21.50 -8.31
CA ASN A 2 -19.62 21.47 -7.54
C ASN A 2 -19.88 22.02 -6.14
N VAL A 3 -19.23 21.45 -5.12
CA VAL A 3 -19.37 21.84 -3.72
C VAL A 3 -18.05 22.42 -3.24
N PHE A 4 -18.10 23.67 -2.78
CA PHE A 4 -16.96 24.36 -2.17
C PHE A 4 -17.34 24.72 -0.74
N ALA A 5 -16.72 24.06 0.24
CA ALA A 5 -16.85 24.37 1.65
C ALA A 5 -15.47 24.72 2.21
N SER A 6 -15.36 25.71 3.10
CA SER A 6 -14.07 26.08 3.69
C SER A 6 -13.63 25.14 4.82
N ASN A 7 -14.58 24.51 5.51
CA ASN A 7 -14.31 23.62 6.64
C ASN A 7 -14.86 22.21 6.40
N VAL A 8 -16.17 22.01 6.57
CA VAL A 8 -16.79 20.68 6.45
C VAL A 8 -17.82 20.67 5.33
N ALA A 9 -17.75 19.68 4.45
CA ALA A 9 -18.80 19.34 3.49
C ALA A 9 -19.48 18.04 3.92
N ASN A 10 -20.79 18.10 4.18
CA ASN A 10 -21.62 16.93 4.47
C ASN A 10 -22.53 16.67 3.27
N ILE A 11 -22.32 15.57 2.56
CA ILE A 11 -23.11 15.21 1.38
C ILE A 11 -23.72 13.84 1.62
N ALA A 12 -25.05 13.77 1.54
CA ALA A 12 -25.80 12.54 1.72
C ALA A 12 -26.77 12.33 0.56
N SER A 13 -26.68 11.18 -0.08
CA SER A 13 -27.66 10.63 -1.01
C SER A 13 -28.10 9.29 -0.43
N THR A 14 -29.09 9.28 0.46
CA THR A 14 -29.38 8.11 1.31
C THR A 14 -29.87 6.88 0.55
N VAL A 15 -30.42 7.08 -0.65
CA VAL A 15 -30.88 6.01 -1.55
C VAL A 15 -30.01 5.94 -2.80
N GLY A 16 -29.57 7.08 -3.32
CA GLY A 16 -28.86 7.15 -4.61
C GLY A 16 -27.34 7.16 -4.49
N ALA A 17 -26.71 7.47 -5.61
CA ALA A 17 -25.27 7.69 -5.70
C ALA A 17 -24.91 9.16 -5.45
N ILE A 18 -23.63 9.40 -5.13
CA ILE A 18 -22.98 10.71 -5.23
C ILE A 18 -22.06 10.64 -6.45
N LEU A 19 -22.45 11.28 -7.55
CA LEU A 19 -21.73 11.20 -8.83
C LEU A 19 -20.99 12.49 -9.16
N ALA A 20 -19.87 12.37 -9.87
CA ALA A 20 -19.16 13.51 -10.44
C ALA A 20 -20.03 14.23 -11.48
N GLY A 21 -20.10 15.57 -11.38
CA GLY A 21 -20.90 16.38 -12.30
C GLY A 21 -20.15 16.84 -13.55
N ASN A 22 -18.82 16.79 -13.52
CA ASN A 22 -17.89 17.14 -14.61
C ASN A 22 -16.49 16.57 -14.28
N ALA A 23 -15.56 16.66 -15.24
CA ALA A 23 -14.18 16.19 -15.09
C ALA A 23 -13.28 17.10 -14.24
N GLY A 24 -13.78 18.25 -13.76
CA GLY A 24 -13.05 19.14 -12.86
C GLY A 24 -13.29 18.76 -11.40
N THR A 25 -12.59 19.44 -10.47
CA THR A 25 -12.80 19.25 -9.02
C THR A 25 -14.27 19.45 -8.66
N ASN A 26 -14.92 18.37 -8.23
CA ASN A 26 -16.33 18.37 -7.84
C ASN A 26 -16.52 18.81 -6.39
N LEU A 27 -15.54 18.55 -5.52
CA LEU A 27 -15.63 18.81 -4.09
C LEU A 27 -14.31 19.37 -3.53
N THR A 28 -14.39 20.52 -2.87
CA THR A 28 -13.30 21.12 -2.09
C THR A 28 -13.76 21.38 -0.67
N ALA A 29 -13.00 20.89 0.32
CA ALA A 29 -13.27 21.08 1.75
C ALA A 29 -12.05 20.72 2.61
N ALA A 30 -11.94 21.26 3.82
CA ALA A 30 -10.94 20.75 4.77
C ALA A 30 -11.30 19.31 5.20
N THR A 31 -12.58 19.02 5.40
CA THR A 31 -13.12 17.68 5.67
C THR A 31 -14.37 17.41 4.82
N ALA A 32 -14.45 16.24 4.21
CA ALA A 32 -15.63 15.77 3.50
C ALA A 32 -16.21 14.52 4.17
N ASN A 33 -17.51 14.55 4.43
CA ASN A 33 -18.30 13.42 4.92
C ASN A 33 -19.32 13.04 3.85
N LEU A 34 -19.11 11.91 3.20
CA LEU A 34 -19.91 11.44 2.06
C LEU A 34 -20.67 10.17 2.44
N VAL A 35 -21.98 10.17 2.24
CA VAL A 35 -22.83 9.00 2.45
C VAL A 35 -23.72 8.77 1.23
N ALA A 36 -23.53 7.65 0.55
CA ALA A 36 -24.36 7.22 -0.57
C ALA A 36 -25.10 5.92 -0.25
N GLY A 37 -26.32 5.79 -0.76
CA GLY A 37 -27.09 4.55 -0.77
C GLY A 37 -26.44 3.53 -1.69
N THR A 38 -26.11 3.94 -2.91
CA THR A 38 -25.45 3.05 -3.88
C THR A 38 -23.94 3.30 -3.92
N ALA A 39 -23.46 4.25 -4.73
CA ALA A 39 -22.02 4.45 -4.98
C ALA A 39 -21.56 5.90 -4.76
N ILE A 40 -20.25 6.08 -4.57
CA ILE A 40 -19.60 7.40 -4.60
C ILE A 40 -18.62 7.40 -5.77
N GLY A 41 -18.91 8.20 -6.80
CA GLY A 41 -18.21 8.14 -8.08
C GLY A 41 -18.49 6.83 -8.84
N THR A 42 -17.82 6.67 -9.98
CA THR A 42 -17.76 5.41 -10.74
C THR A 42 -16.32 5.17 -11.20
N SER A 43 -15.98 3.95 -11.59
CA SER A 43 -14.65 3.64 -12.15
C SER A 43 -14.32 4.45 -13.41
N ALA A 44 -15.34 4.74 -14.24
CA ALA A 44 -15.20 5.52 -15.46
C ALA A 44 -15.16 7.04 -15.21
N ASN A 45 -15.73 7.50 -14.09
CA ASN A 45 -15.83 8.91 -13.73
C ASN A 45 -15.80 9.05 -12.20
N PRO A 46 -14.60 8.95 -11.59
CA PRO A 46 -14.45 9.04 -10.14
C PRO A 46 -14.88 10.42 -9.64
N LEU A 47 -15.25 10.53 -8.37
CA LEU A 47 -15.52 11.82 -7.77
C LEU A 47 -14.20 12.58 -7.61
N HIS A 48 -14.05 13.71 -8.29
CA HIS A 48 -12.86 14.54 -8.22
C HIS A 48 -12.91 15.44 -6.98
N THR A 49 -11.90 15.36 -6.15
CA THR A 49 -11.84 16.02 -4.85
C THR A 49 -10.55 16.83 -4.69
N ALA A 50 -10.61 17.82 -3.81
CA ALA A 50 -9.49 18.56 -3.25
C ALA A 50 -9.78 18.72 -1.75
N VAL A 51 -9.66 17.62 -1.00
CA VAL A 51 -10.06 17.56 0.42
C VAL A 51 -8.91 17.19 1.35
N GLY A 52 -8.86 17.80 2.53
CA GLY A 52 -7.83 17.48 3.54
C GLY A 52 -8.10 16.15 4.25
N THR A 53 -9.34 15.92 4.67
CA THR A 53 -9.80 14.66 5.28
C THR A 53 -11.04 14.12 4.57
N LEU A 54 -11.09 12.81 4.34
CA LEU A 54 -12.22 12.13 3.73
C LEU A 54 -12.79 11.03 4.65
N ASN A 55 -14.09 11.12 4.88
CA ASN A 55 -14.92 10.04 5.39
C ASN A 55 -15.95 9.68 4.33
N ALA A 56 -16.01 8.43 3.90
CA ALA A 56 -16.90 8.01 2.82
C ALA A 56 -17.59 6.68 3.14
N ARG A 57 -18.89 6.60 2.86
CA ARG A 57 -19.66 5.36 2.96
C ARG A 57 -20.56 5.18 1.75
N ALA A 58 -20.36 4.10 1.01
CA ALA A 58 -21.28 3.57 0.00
C ALA A 58 -21.95 2.31 0.58
N ARG A 59 -23.29 2.27 0.67
CA ARG A 59 -23.99 1.17 1.35
C ARG A 59 -24.15 -0.08 0.51
N GLU A 60 -24.24 0.05 -0.81
CA GLU A 60 -24.44 -1.09 -1.72
C GLU A 60 -23.39 -1.17 -2.82
N GLY A 61 -22.65 -0.10 -3.10
CA GLY A 61 -21.72 0.00 -4.21
C GLY A 61 -20.30 0.37 -3.80
N GLY A 62 -19.50 0.74 -4.80
CA GLY A 62 -18.10 1.14 -4.63
C GLY A 62 -17.88 2.61 -4.30
N VAL A 63 -16.63 2.92 -3.94
CA VAL A 63 -16.12 4.29 -3.72
C VAL A 63 -14.96 4.52 -4.68
N PHE A 64 -15.11 5.49 -5.58
CA PHE A 64 -14.14 5.86 -6.61
C PHE A 64 -13.79 7.34 -6.48
N ILE A 65 -12.56 7.63 -6.06
CA ILE A 65 -12.11 8.99 -5.76
C ILE A 65 -10.87 9.30 -6.58
N SER A 66 -10.88 10.48 -7.21
CA SER A 66 -9.68 11.13 -7.73
C SER A 66 -9.41 12.36 -6.87
N GLN A 67 -8.22 12.44 -6.28
CA GLN A 67 -7.86 13.47 -5.32
C GLN A 67 -6.67 14.28 -5.84
N ILE A 68 -6.66 15.57 -5.47
CA ILE A 68 -5.52 16.47 -5.66
C ILE A 68 -5.13 17.03 -4.29
N GLY A 69 -3.85 16.95 -3.97
CA GLY A 69 -3.27 17.42 -2.71
C GLY A 69 -2.88 16.25 -1.84
N THR A 70 -2.72 16.48 -0.53
CA THR A 70 -2.54 15.37 0.41
C THR A 70 -3.87 15.07 1.08
N ILE A 71 -4.23 13.79 1.16
CA ILE A 71 -5.46 13.33 1.81
C ILE A 71 -5.18 12.55 3.07
N THR A 72 -5.95 12.81 4.11
CA THR A 72 -6.12 11.93 5.26
C THR A 72 -7.44 11.18 5.13
N ILE A 73 -7.38 9.85 5.10
CA ILE A 73 -8.56 9.02 5.20
C ILE A 73 -8.92 8.89 6.67
N GLY A 74 -10.12 9.34 7.06
CA GLY A 74 -10.65 9.01 8.39
C GLY A 74 -11.19 7.59 8.38
N ALA A 75 -12.30 7.37 7.66
CA ALA A 75 -12.84 6.05 7.39
C ALA A 75 -13.51 5.98 6.01
N ILE A 76 -13.20 4.94 5.23
CA ILE A 76 -13.93 4.59 4.00
C ILE A 76 -14.55 3.21 4.17
N THR A 77 -15.83 3.07 3.85
CA THR A 77 -16.53 1.78 3.81
C THR A 77 -17.34 1.65 2.51
N ALA A 78 -17.16 0.53 1.82
CA ALA A 78 -17.90 0.17 0.62
C ALA A 78 -18.28 -1.31 0.66
N THR A 79 -19.43 -1.66 0.08
CA THR A 79 -19.81 -3.07 -0.13
C THR A 79 -19.20 -3.62 -1.42
N GLU A 80 -18.87 -2.77 -2.39
CA GLU A 80 -18.00 -3.15 -3.51
C GLU A 80 -16.59 -2.57 -3.30
N GLN A 81 -15.83 -2.36 -4.37
CA GLN A 81 -14.43 -1.91 -4.32
C GLN A 81 -14.27 -0.49 -3.80
N VAL A 82 -13.08 -0.23 -3.25
CA VAL A 82 -12.57 1.12 -3.02
C VAL A 82 -11.42 1.38 -3.97
N GLU A 83 -11.54 2.42 -4.78
CA GLU A 83 -10.48 2.94 -5.63
C GLU A 83 -10.24 4.40 -5.28
N LEU A 84 -9.01 4.72 -4.88
CA LEU A 84 -8.60 6.08 -4.61
C LEU A 84 -7.26 6.36 -5.30
N VAL A 85 -7.27 7.37 -6.15
CA VAL A 85 -6.07 7.89 -6.81
C VAL A 85 -5.82 9.30 -6.30
N ASP A 86 -4.73 9.47 -5.57
CA ASP A 86 -4.15 10.77 -5.30
C ASP A 86 -3.14 11.12 -6.39
N THR A 87 -3.33 12.26 -7.04
CA THR A 87 -2.57 12.67 -8.21
C THR A 87 -1.35 13.51 -7.89
N THR A 88 -1.25 14.11 -6.69
CA THR A 88 -0.19 15.11 -6.39
C THR A 88 0.43 15.01 -5.00
N GLY A 89 -0.14 14.28 -4.05
CA GLY A 89 0.36 14.17 -2.68
C GLY A 89 0.29 12.76 -2.08
N ASP A 90 0.35 12.72 -0.75
CA ASP A 90 0.32 11.49 0.03
C ASP A 90 -1.12 11.02 0.29
N ILE A 91 -1.27 9.71 0.49
CA ILE A 91 -2.44 9.09 1.10
C ILE A 91 -2.08 8.73 2.55
N ARG A 92 -2.72 9.39 3.52
CA ARG A 92 -2.56 9.11 4.95
C ARG A 92 -3.73 8.26 5.44
N LEU A 93 -3.44 7.04 5.86
CA LEU A 93 -4.43 6.01 6.18
C LEU A 93 -4.93 6.07 7.63
N GLY A 94 -6.23 6.28 7.76
CA GLY A 94 -7.07 5.78 8.84
C GLY A 94 -7.51 4.35 8.51
N THR A 95 -8.81 4.16 8.26
CA THR A 95 -9.38 2.86 7.88
C THR A 95 -10.05 2.86 6.49
N VAL A 96 -9.86 1.78 5.75
CA VAL A 96 -10.53 1.48 4.49
C VAL A 96 -11.06 0.05 4.57
N THR A 97 -12.36 -0.13 4.40
CA THR A 97 -13.03 -1.42 4.44
C THR A 97 -13.85 -1.62 3.18
N SER A 98 -13.66 -2.76 2.53
CA SER A 98 -14.36 -3.17 1.32
C SER A 98 -14.71 -4.65 1.41
N GLU A 99 -15.86 -5.08 0.89
CA GLU A 99 -16.15 -6.52 0.66
C GLU A 99 -15.60 -6.99 -0.70
N TYR A 100 -14.92 -6.11 -1.44
CA TYR A 100 -14.20 -6.41 -2.69
C TYR A 100 -12.72 -6.04 -2.49
N TYR A 101 -12.04 -5.52 -3.51
CA TYR A 101 -10.65 -5.10 -3.43
C TYR A 101 -10.51 -3.63 -3.03
N VAL A 102 -9.34 -3.29 -2.49
CA VAL A 102 -8.93 -1.93 -2.21
C VAL A 102 -7.73 -1.59 -3.09
N ASN A 103 -7.89 -0.56 -3.93
CA ASN A 103 -6.82 -0.03 -4.78
C ASN A 103 -6.52 1.41 -4.39
N LEU A 104 -5.32 1.66 -3.89
CA LEU A 104 -4.85 2.99 -3.51
C LEU A 104 -3.62 3.36 -4.33
N THR A 105 -3.65 4.52 -4.96
CA THR A 105 -2.54 5.02 -5.78
C THR A 105 -2.15 6.43 -5.35
N ALA A 106 -0.95 6.58 -4.81
CA ALA A 106 -0.30 7.87 -4.59
C ALA A 106 0.68 8.12 -5.74
N THR A 107 0.24 8.89 -6.74
CA THR A 107 0.96 9.05 -8.03
C THR A 107 2.30 9.76 -7.86
N VAL A 108 2.40 10.65 -6.87
CA VAL A 108 3.61 11.42 -6.55
C VAL A 108 4.08 11.13 -5.12
N GLY A 109 3.16 10.99 -4.17
CA GLY A 109 3.47 10.81 -2.76
C GLY A 109 3.60 9.36 -2.30
N SER A 110 3.49 9.21 -0.98
CA SER A 110 3.54 7.94 -0.25
C SER A 110 2.16 7.49 0.23
N ILE A 111 2.05 6.21 0.57
CA ILE A 111 0.91 5.68 1.34
C ILE A 111 1.39 5.45 2.77
N LEU A 112 0.87 6.21 3.73
CA LEU A 112 1.41 6.30 5.10
C LEU A 112 0.36 5.91 6.14
N ASN A 113 0.73 5.13 7.16
CA ASN A 113 -0.13 4.87 8.31
C ASN A 113 -0.02 6.02 9.31
N VAL A 114 -1.14 6.69 9.58
CA VAL A 114 -1.25 7.76 10.59
C VAL A 114 -2.08 7.35 11.81
N THR A 115 -2.50 6.09 11.87
CA THR A 115 -3.31 5.50 12.96
C THR A 115 -2.67 4.19 13.46
N PRO A 116 -1.55 4.26 14.21
CA PRO A 116 -0.91 3.05 14.74
C PRO A 116 -1.86 2.20 15.59
N GLY A 117 -1.77 0.87 15.45
CA GLY A 117 -2.61 -0.08 16.21
C GLY A 117 -4.00 -0.36 15.62
N VAL A 118 -4.36 0.27 14.49
CA VAL A 118 -5.60 0.00 13.76
C VAL A 118 -5.30 -0.79 12.48
N THR A 119 -6.20 -1.70 12.09
CA THR A 119 -6.16 -2.30 10.75
C THR A 119 -6.55 -1.24 9.71
N ASN A 120 -5.57 -0.76 8.95
CA ASN A 120 -5.77 0.29 7.97
C ASN A 120 -6.62 -0.17 6.78
N ILE A 121 -6.42 -1.40 6.32
CA ILE A 121 -7.10 -1.92 5.12
C ILE A 121 -7.72 -3.28 5.43
N THR A 122 -9.02 -3.40 5.21
CA THR A 122 -9.75 -4.67 5.24
C THR A 122 -10.42 -4.90 3.89
N ALA A 123 -10.18 -6.07 3.31
CA ALA A 123 -10.80 -6.52 2.07
C ALA A 123 -11.19 -7.99 2.21
N ASP A 124 -12.40 -8.34 1.78
CA ASP A 124 -12.93 -9.71 1.84
C ASP A 124 -13.27 -10.19 0.42
N CYS A 125 -12.25 -10.45 -0.40
CA CYS A 125 -12.48 -10.76 -1.81
C CYS A 125 -11.52 -11.80 -2.36
N ASN A 126 -12.00 -12.69 -3.23
CA ASN A 126 -11.12 -13.62 -3.96
C ASN A 126 -10.34 -12.93 -5.10
N SER A 127 -10.06 -11.63 -4.96
CA SER A 127 -9.36 -10.81 -5.94
C SER A 127 -8.16 -10.11 -5.29
N ARG A 128 -7.54 -9.21 -6.05
CA ARG A 128 -6.27 -8.58 -5.68
C ARG A 128 -6.49 -7.12 -5.32
N SER A 129 -6.12 -6.76 -4.10
CA SER A 129 -5.93 -5.36 -3.68
C SER A 129 -4.54 -4.88 -4.11
N THR A 130 -4.42 -3.59 -4.43
CA THR A 130 -3.16 -3.01 -4.92
C THR A 130 -2.85 -1.70 -4.20
N LEU A 131 -1.62 -1.58 -3.70
CA LEU A 131 -1.07 -0.33 -3.17
C LEU A 131 0.07 0.13 -4.07
N THR A 132 -0.07 1.33 -4.64
CA THR A 132 0.92 1.92 -5.54
C THR A 132 1.31 3.28 -5.00
N ALA A 133 2.60 3.50 -4.75
CA ALA A 133 3.12 4.78 -4.29
C ALA A 133 4.39 5.14 -5.05
N ALA A 134 4.49 6.37 -5.58
CA ALA A 134 5.76 6.88 -6.10
C ALA A 134 6.80 7.05 -4.99
N GLY A 135 6.36 7.32 -3.76
CA GLY A 135 7.17 7.25 -2.55
C GLY A 135 7.21 5.84 -1.94
N VAL A 136 6.95 5.76 -0.64
CA VAL A 136 6.96 4.51 0.14
C VAL A 136 5.54 4.03 0.50
N ILE A 137 5.42 2.76 0.89
CA ILE A 137 4.19 2.18 1.45
C ILE A 137 4.45 1.75 2.88
N GLY A 138 3.98 2.54 3.84
CA GLY A 138 4.32 2.38 5.26
C GLY A 138 5.78 2.77 5.55
N THR A 139 6.07 3.00 6.82
CA THR A 139 7.43 3.33 7.29
C THR A 139 7.89 2.31 8.33
N TRP A 140 9.17 2.35 8.72
CA TRP A 140 9.68 1.50 9.81
C TRP A 140 8.93 1.73 11.13
N ALA A 141 8.66 2.99 11.48
CA ALA A 141 7.97 3.36 12.70
C ALA A 141 6.44 3.13 12.65
N SER A 142 5.86 3.16 11.45
CA SER A 142 4.40 3.05 11.24
C SER A 142 4.11 2.18 10.01
N PRO A 143 4.17 0.84 10.15
CA PRO A 143 3.78 -0.08 9.08
C PRO A 143 2.29 0.06 8.76
N ILE A 144 1.90 -0.24 7.51
CA ILE A 144 0.48 -0.39 7.17
C ILE A 144 -0.01 -1.73 7.73
N THR A 145 -1.14 -1.73 8.44
CA THR A 145 -1.77 -2.97 8.91
C THR A 145 -2.91 -3.38 7.99
N VAL A 146 -2.92 -4.64 7.53
CA VAL A 146 -3.90 -5.15 6.55
C VAL A 146 -4.60 -6.43 7.04
N ASN A 147 -5.83 -6.63 6.58
CA ASN A 147 -6.58 -7.88 6.69
C ASN A 147 -7.29 -8.16 5.35
N ILE A 148 -6.59 -8.84 4.46
CA ILE A 148 -7.05 -9.22 3.12
C ILE A 148 -7.34 -10.72 3.15
N VAL A 149 -8.60 -11.09 3.38
CA VAL A 149 -9.00 -12.50 3.60
C VAL A 149 -10.41 -12.74 3.03
N PRO A 150 -10.56 -13.58 1.99
CA PRO A 150 -9.49 -14.06 1.12
C PRO A 150 -8.91 -12.91 0.28
N GLY A 151 -7.89 -13.20 -0.53
CA GLY A 151 -7.37 -12.30 -1.56
C GLY A 151 -5.85 -12.20 -1.60
N GLU A 152 -5.39 -11.42 -2.56
CA GLU A 152 -3.98 -11.08 -2.75
C GLU A 152 -3.75 -9.60 -2.45
N LEU A 153 -2.51 -9.27 -2.06
CA LEU A 153 -2.06 -7.90 -1.93
C LEU A 153 -0.82 -7.68 -2.80
N ALA A 154 -0.97 -6.81 -3.80
CA ALA A 154 0.12 -6.36 -4.62
C ALA A 154 0.60 -4.97 -4.21
N VAL A 155 1.91 -4.76 -4.32
CA VAL A 155 2.57 -3.52 -3.93
C VAL A 155 3.52 -3.03 -5.01
N TRP A 156 3.54 -1.72 -5.20
CA TRP A 156 4.49 -1.02 -6.05
C TRP A 156 4.96 0.23 -5.31
N ALA A 157 6.26 0.33 -5.06
CA ALA A 157 6.87 1.48 -4.41
C ALA A 157 8.01 2.04 -5.27
N GLY A 158 7.97 3.34 -5.56
CA GLY A 158 8.97 4.05 -6.36
C GLY A 158 10.11 4.64 -5.53
N GLY A 159 9.94 4.76 -4.21
CA GLY A 159 10.90 5.38 -3.29
C GLY A 159 11.29 4.48 -2.12
N ALA A 160 12.28 4.93 -1.34
CA ALA A 160 12.69 4.30 -0.10
C ALA A 160 13.04 5.38 0.93
N ILE A 161 12.74 5.09 2.20
CA ILE A 161 13.16 5.89 3.36
C ILE A 161 13.90 4.93 4.28
N ASP A 162 15.11 5.31 4.68
CA ASP A 162 16.00 4.48 5.51
C ASP A 162 16.19 3.05 4.96
N GLY A 163 16.25 2.93 3.62
CA GLY A 163 16.39 1.66 2.92
C GLY A 163 15.14 0.80 2.85
N VAL A 164 13.98 1.27 3.33
CA VAL A 164 12.70 0.55 3.29
C VAL A 164 11.77 1.20 2.26
N SER A 165 11.26 0.40 1.33
CA SER A 165 10.25 0.83 0.34
C SER A 165 8.83 0.48 0.75
N VAL A 166 8.66 -0.69 1.37
CA VAL A 166 7.35 -1.19 1.79
C VAL A 166 7.47 -1.81 3.17
N ASN A 167 6.60 -1.43 4.10
CA ASN A 167 6.45 -2.07 5.40
C ASN A 167 4.97 -2.31 5.71
N ILE A 168 4.57 -3.57 5.64
CA ILE A 168 3.18 -4.00 5.85
C ILE A 168 3.14 -5.12 6.89
N GLN A 169 2.11 -5.13 7.71
CA GLN A 169 1.83 -6.17 8.68
C GLN A 169 0.36 -6.63 8.59
N GLY A 170 0.08 -7.81 9.13
CA GLY A 170 -1.27 -8.37 9.20
C GLY A 170 -1.47 -9.59 8.33
N LYS A 171 -2.67 -9.77 7.80
CA LYS A 171 -3.09 -10.98 7.08
C LYS A 171 -3.31 -10.70 5.60
N VAL A 172 -2.75 -11.57 4.77
CA VAL A 172 -3.07 -11.71 3.35
C VAL A 172 -3.23 -13.21 3.13
N LEU A 173 -4.45 -13.69 2.93
CA LEU A 173 -4.71 -15.14 2.81
C LEU A 173 -5.36 -15.45 1.46
N PRO A 174 -4.92 -16.52 0.78
CA PRO A 174 -4.14 -17.65 1.31
C PRO A 174 -2.61 -17.52 1.21
N SER A 175 -2.09 -16.55 0.46
CA SER A 175 -0.66 -16.50 0.11
C SER A 175 0.27 -16.24 1.30
N ASN A 176 -0.20 -15.52 2.31
CA ASN A 176 0.59 -15.02 3.44
C ASN A 176 1.88 -14.32 2.99
N SER A 177 1.81 -13.64 1.84
CA SER A 177 2.92 -12.97 1.16
C SER A 177 2.38 -11.81 0.32
N LEU A 178 3.27 -10.90 -0.08
CA LEU A 178 2.97 -9.77 -0.95
C LEU A 178 3.44 -10.08 -2.38
N ILE A 179 2.67 -9.61 -3.37
CA ILE A 179 3.10 -9.59 -4.77
C ILE A 179 3.82 -8.26 -5.01
N VAL A 180 5.13 -8.29 -5.27
CA VAL A 180 5.90 -7.08 -5.59
C VAL A 180 5.88 -6.85 -7.10
N LEU A 181 5.36 -5.71 -7.54
CA LEU A 181 5.10 -5.42 -8.97
C LEU A 181 6.27 -4.72 -9.68
N ASN A 182 7.32 -4.35 -8.96
CA ASN A 182 8.53 -3.74 -9.51
C ASN A 182 9.79 -4.22 -8.77
N SER A 183 10.91 -3.53 -9.02
CA SER A 183 12.12 -3.63 -8.22
C SER A 183 12.23 -2.36 -7.36
N PRO A 184 11.61 -2.30 -6.16
CA PRO A 184 11.69 -1.13 -5.31
C PRO A 184 13.14 -0.78 -4.95
N PRO A 185 13.47 0.50 -4.74
CA PRO A 185 14.82 0.93 -4.38
C PRO A 185 15.22 0.60 -2.93
N GLY A 186 14.28 0.18 -2.10
CA GLY A 186 14.46 -0.29 -0.73
C GLY A 186 13.87 -1.69 -0.53
N VAL A 187 14.04 -2.25 0.68
CA VAL A 187 13.48 -3.56 1.04
C VAL A 187 11.96 -3.51 1.17
N VAL A 188 11.33 -4.64 0.86
CA VAL A 188 9.91 -4.90 1.06
C VAL A 188 9.77 -5.82 2.27
N LEU A 189 9.04 -5.36 3.28
CA LEU A 189 8.80 -6.07 4.52
C LEU A 189 7.33 -6.44 4.64
N PHE A 190 7.07 -7.70 4.93
CA PHE A 190 5.76 -8.21 5.33
C PHE A 190 5.86 -9.00 6.62
N ASN A 191 5.15 -8.58 7.67
CA ASN A 191 5.21 -9.22 9.00
C ASN A 191 6.66 -9.39 9.49
N ASN A 192 7.48 -8.34 9.34
CA ASN A 192 8.90 -8.30 9.68
C ASN A 192 9.78 -9.31 8.90
N ARG A 193 9.28 -9.85 7.79
CA ARG A 193 10.05 -10.69 6.87
C ARG A 193 10.33 -9.94 5.59
N ILE A 194 11.54 -10.08 5.06
CA ILE A 194 11.89 -9.56 3.75
C ILE A 194 11.12 -10.38 2.70
N GLN A 195 10.48 -9.69 1.76
CA GLN A 195 9.77 -10.28 0.61
C GLN A 195 10.43 -9.94 -0.73
N GLY A 196 11.39 -9.01 -0.74
CA GLY A 196 12.12 -8.57 -1.92
C GLY A 196 12.61 -7.14 -1.77
N GLY A 197 12.92 -6.51 -2.91
CA GLY A 197 13.44 -5.15 -2.98
C GLY A 197 14.94 -5.07 -3.29
N GLY A 198 15.36 -3.93 -3.80
CA GLY A 198 16.77 -3.55 -3.89
C GLY A 198 17.15 -2.73 -2.67
N ILE A 199 18.40 -2.78 -2.27
CA ILE A 199 19.08 -1.77 -1.48
C ILE A 199 20.07 -1.13 -2.47
N PRO A 200 20.31 0.18 -2.50
CA PRO A 200 21.35 0.72 -3.37
C PRO A 200 22.70 0.08 -3.01
N GLY A 201 23.21 -0.81 -3.88
CA GLY A 201 24.41 -1.62 -3.64
C GLY A 201 24.18 -3.09 -3.22
N PHE A 202 22.94 -3.55 -3.02
CA PHE A 202 22.61 -4.95 -2.68
C PHE A 202 21.20 -5.35 -3.17
N THR A 203 21.04 -6.46 -3.89
CA THR A 203 19.72 -7.06 -4.12
C THR A 203 19.51 -8.25 -3.19
N ALA A 204 18.56 -8.17 -2.26
CA ALA A 204 18.19 -9.31 -1.41
C ALA A 204 16.88 -9.92 -1.94
N GLN A 205 16.89 -11.21 -2.29
CA GLN A 205 15.72 -11.91 -2.83
C GLN A 205 15.42 -13.20 -2.06
N ASP A 206 14.34 -13.15 -1.29
CA ASP A 206 13.58 -14.25 -0.67
C ASP A 206 14.19 -15.00 0.54
N VAL A 207 13.33 -15.24 1.54
CA VAL A 207 13.52 -16.19 2.65
C VAL A 207 12.34 -17.16 2.60
N GLN A 208 12.50 -18.26 1.86
CA GLN A 208 11.48 -19.31 1.83
C GLN A 208 11.59 -20.20 3.07
N ARG A 209 10.43 -20.41 3.70
CA ARG A 209 10.25 -20.94 5.06
C ARG A 209 10.59 -22.44 5.25
N ALA A 210 11.40 -23.02 4.37
CA ALA A 210 11.84 -24.42 4.48
C ALA A 210 13.30 -24.56 4.95
N ASP A 211 14.10 -23.49 4.89
CA ASP A 211 15.46 -23.45 5.42
C ASP A 211 15.74 -22.08 6.04
N PRO A 212 16.50 -21.98 7.15
CA PRO A 212 16.92 -20.70 7.72
C PRO A 212 17.98 -19.98 6.86
N SER A 213 18.18 -20.37 5.60
CA SER A 213 19.14 -19.75 4.69
C SER A 213 18.53 -18.54 3.98
N LEU A 214 19.16 -17.38 4.15
CA LEU A 214 18.94 -16.19 3.35
C LEU A 214 19.64 -16.40 2.01
N THR A 215 18.89 -16.66 0.94
CA THR A 215 19.47 -16.85 -0.39
C THR A 215 19.62 -15.49 -1.06
N PHE A 216 20.85 -15.06 -1.30
CA PHE A 216 21.11 -13.88 -2.13
C PHE A 216 21.27 -14.32 -3.58
N ARG A 217 20.58 -13.67 -4.51
CA ARG A 217 20.94 -13.73 -5.94
C ARG A 217 21.88 -12.56 -6.22
N PRO A 218 23.20 -12.77 -6.33
CA PRO A 218 24.13 -11.66 -6.45
C PRO A 218 24.07 -11.06 -7.86
N TYR A 219 23.71 -9.78 -7.94
CA TYR A 219 24.44 -8.83 -8.77
C TYR A 219 25.22 -7.90 -7.84
N GLY A 220 26.32 -8.42 -7.26
CA GLY A 220 27.21 -7.69 -6.35
C GLY A 220 26.74 -7.63 -4.90
N LEU A 221 27.50 -8.26 -3.99
CA LEU A 221 27.33 -8.19 -2.54
C LEU A 221 28.57 -7.52 -1.95
N TYR A 222 28.45 -6.38 -1.25
CA TYR A 222 29.57 -5.69 -0.61
C TYR A 222 29.37 -5.52 0.89
N VAL A 223 29.56 -6.59 1.66
CA VAL A 223 29.36 -6.59 3.12
C VAL A 223 30.40 -5.69 3.81
N MET A 224 29.94 -4.62 4.47
CA MET A 224 30.75 -3.79 5.37
C MET A 224 30.49 -4.22 6.82
N GLY A 225 31.38 -5.02 7.41
CA GLY A 225 31.30 -5.53 8.79
C GLY A 225 32.27 -6.71 9.01
N PRO A 226 32.49 -7.18 10.25
CA PRO A 226 33.46 -8.24 10.57
C PRO A 226 32.89 -9.64 10.25
N PHE A 227 32.33 -9.82 9.06
CA PHE A 227 31.79 -11.10 8.60
C PHE A 227 32.75 -11.68 7.56
N ASP A 228 33.26 -12.89 7.81
CA ASP A 228 34.02 -13.63 6.80
C ASP A 228 33.06 -14.22 5.76
N LEU A 229 33.28 -13.85 4.49
CA LEU A 229 32.61 -14.44 3.35
C LEU A 229 33.42 -15.64 2.86
N VAL A 230 32.90 -16.85 3.04
CA VAL A 230 33.48 -18.04 2.39
C VAL A 230 32.99 -18.10 0.96
N TRP A 231 33.87 -17.79 -0.01
CA TRP A 231 33.63 -18.08 -1.42
C TRP A 231 33.87 -19.57 -1.66
N CYS A 232 32.86 -20.30 -2.15
CA CYS A 232 33.11 -21.55 -2.86
C CYS A 232 33.36 -21.21 -4.34
N ASP A 233 34.52 -21.62 -4.84
CA ASP A 233 34.94 -21.43 -6.23
C ASP A 233 33.99 -22.19 -7.19
N GLN A 234 33.75 -21.64 -8.38
CA GLN A 234 32.65 -21.97 -9.31
C GLN A 234 32.71 -23.37 -9.97
N LEU A 235 33.38 -24.34 -9.38
CA LEU A 235 33.61 -25.67 -9.97
C LEU A 235 32.89 -26.83 -9.28
N GLU A 236 32.05 -26.56 -8.26
CA GLU A 236 31.23 -27.60 -7.60
C GLU A 236 29.73 -27.46 -7.91
N PRO A 237 29.02 -28.56 -8.22
CA PRO A 237 27.63 -28.54 -8.68
C PRO A 237 26.58 -28.15 -7.62
N ASP A 238 26.97 -27.89 -6.36
CA ASP A 238 26.07 -27.60 -5.24
C ASP A 238 26.21 -26.17 -4.66
N CYS A 239 26.85 -25.24 -5.38
CA CYS A 239 27.22 -23.92 -4.86
C CYS A 239 26.17 -22.80 -5.10
N ASP A 240 24.96 -22.95 -4.53
CA ASP A 240 23.90 -21.91 -4.58
C ASP A 240 23.63 -21.24 -3.21
N ILE A 241 24.44 -21.53 -2.18
CA ILE A 241 24.17 -21.06 -0.80
C ILE A 241 25.33 -20.23 -0.26
N ILE A 242 25.12 -18.93 -0.11
CA ILE A 242 25.98 -18.06 0.71
C ILE A 242 25.58 -18.25 2.18
N ARG A 243 26.45 -18.84 3.00
CA ARG A 243 26.25 -18.92 4.46
C ARG A 243 26.98 -17.78 5.14
N ILE A 244 26.24 -16.88 5.79
CA ILE A 244 26.81 -15.87 6.68
C ILE A 244 26.97 -16.52 8.06
N ARG A 245 28.20 -16.58 8.58
CA ARG A 245 28.49 -17.03 9.94
C ARG A 245 28.98 -15.83 10.74
N GLU A 246 28.44 -15.64 11.93
CA GLU A 246 28.93 -14.64 12.89
C GLU A 246 30.33 -15.05 13.35
N VAL A 247 31.32 -14.16 13.19
CA VAL A 247 32.64 -14.32 13.78
C VAL A 247 32.50 -13.91 15.24
N VAL A 248 32.41 -14.91 16.12
CA VAL A 248 32.49 -14.69 17.56
C VAL A 248 33.98 -14.74 17.91
N ASP A 249 34.54 -13.60 18.29
CA ASP A 249 35.88 -13.54 18.91
C ASP A 249 35.90 -14.31 20.24
#